data_AF-A0A8J6IKR0-F1
#
_entry.id   AF-A0A8J6IKR0-F1
#
_cell.length_a   1.000
_cell.length_b   1.000
_cell.length_c   1.000
_cell.angle_alpha   90.00
_cell.angle_beta   90.00
_cell.angle_gamma   90.00
#
_symmetry.space_group_name_H-M   'P 1'
#
loop_
_entity.id
_entity.type
_entity.pdbx_description
1 polymer ?
#
loop_
_entity_poly.entity_id
_entity_poly.type
_entity_poly.pdbx_seq_one_letter_code
_entity_poly.pdbx_strand_id
1 'polypeptide(L)'
;MSPVRKCAVGLLLTASIAAMFLPWFGGARGVQEISGTLVLQDPRTLLCLAIAVLGLCTAGKYRVPLFWLGMGGITTLEVAYFLTWHIETVSGASSLSQSFHLAYPEFYVGLGLAAATLIAYGILGPRSAAHRGPC
;
A
#
# COMPACT_ATOMS: atom_id res chain seq x y z
N MET A 1 9.79 7.25 18.36
CA MET A 1 8.33 7.27 18.13
C MET A 1 7.67 6.72 19.36
N SER A 2 6.73 7.47 19.95
CA SER A 2 5.99 7.01 21.13
C SER A 2 5.13 5.79 20.80
N PRO A 3 4.80 4.94 21.79
CA PRO A 3 3.97 3.75 21.57
C PRO A 3 2.61 4.09 20.94
N VAL A 4 1.96 5.17 21.37
CA VAL A 4 0.66 5.62 20.81
C VAL A 4 0.74 5.89 19.30
N ARG A 5 1.81 6.55 18.83
CA ARG A 5 1.99 6.85 17.40
C ARG A 5 2.26 5.59 16.58
N LYS A 6 2.99 4.62 17.14
CA LYS A 6 3.19 3.31 16.53
C LYS A 6 1.87 2.56 16.38
N CYS A 7 1.03 2.58 17.40
CA CYS A 7 -0.30 1.96 17.33
C CYS A 7 -1.17 2.64 16.26
N ALA A 8 -1.18 3.97 16.19
CA ALA A 8 -1.97 4.69 15.18
C ALA A 8 -1.58 4.32 13.74
N VAL A 9 -0.27 4.33 13.42
CA VAL A 9 0.21 3.91 12.08
C VAL A 9 -0.02 2.43 11.84
N GLY A 10 0.16 1.59 12.85
CA GLY A 10 -0.11 0.15 12.76
C GLY A 10 -1.59 -0.14 12.46
N LEU A 11 -2.52 0.57 13.11
CA LEU A 11 -3.96 0.45 12.85
C LEU A 11 -4.31 0.86 11.42
N LEU A 12 -3.71 1.93 10.90
CA LEU A 12 -3.90 2.35 9.51
C LEU A 12 -3.37 1.31 8.52
N LEU A 13 -2.19 0.73 8.80
CA LEU A 13 -1.63 -0.36 8.01
C LEU A 13 -2.55 -1.59 8.03
N THR A 14 -3.06 -1.97 9.20
CA THR A 14 -4.03 -3.08 9.33
C THR A 14 -5.32 -2.79 8.56
N ALA A 15 -5.84 -1.57 8.63
CA ALA A 15 -7.02 -1.17 7.85
C ALA A 15 -6.75 -1.23 6.34
N SER A 16 -5.56 -0.82 5.89
CA SER A 16 -5.13 -0.92 4.50
C SER A 16 -5.11 -2.37 4.02
N ILE A 17 -4.55 -3.28 4.82
CA ILE A 17 -4.53 -4.72 4.52
C ILE A 17 -5.96 -5.29 4.54
N ALA A 18 -6.79 -4.89 5.49
CA ALA A 18 -8.19 -5.32 5.56
C ALA A 18 -8.97 -4.91 4.30
N ALA A 19 -8.73 -3.70 3.79
CA ALA A 19 -9.35 -3.21 2.56
C ALA A 19 -8.94 -4.03 1.32
N MET A 20 -7.77 -4.70 1.33
CA MET A 20 -7.36 -5.60 0.24
C MET A 20 -8.23 -6.86 0.14
N PHE A 21 -8.95 -7.25 1.19
CA PHE A 21 -9.86 -8.41 1.11
C PHE A 21 -11.17 -8.11 0.37
N LEU A 22 -11.41 -6.84 0.02
CA LEU A 22 -12.60 -6.42 -0.71
C LEU A 22 -12.43 -6.65 -2.23
N PRO A 23 -13.53 -6.72 -2.99
CA PRO A 23 -13.48 -6.73 -4.46
C PRO A 23 -12.91 -5.38 -4.95
N TRP A 24 -11.83 -5.41 -5.72
CA TRP A 24 -11.19 -4.20 -6.24
C TRP A 24 -11.45 -3.99 -7.72
N PHE A 25 -11.58 -5.08 -8.47
CA PHE A 25 -11.73 -5.06 -9.93
C PHE A 25 -12.87 -5.96 -10.39
N GLY A 26 -13.52 -5.61 -11.50
CA GLY A 26 -14.57 -6.45 -12.12
C GLY A 26 -15.92 -5.78 -12.35
N GLY A 27 -16.00 -4.45 -12.33
CA GLY A 27 -17.26 -3.69 -12.39
C GLY A 27 -18.12 -3.84 -13.66
N ALA A 28 -17.69 -4.57 -14.70
CA ALA A 28 -18.52 -4.82 -15.88
C ALA A 28 -19.24 -6.17 -15.75
N ARG A 29 -20.59 -6.13 -15.73
CA ARG A 29 -21.56 -7.24 -15.57
C ARG A 29 -21.29 -8.45 -16.49
N GLY A 30 -20.29 -9.26 -16.17
CA GLY A 30 -19.85 -10.42 -16.96
C GLY A 30 -18.36 -10.77 -16.82
N VAL A 31 -17.54 -9.90 -16.24
CA VAL A 31 -16.13 -10.19 -15.90
C VAL A 31 -16.06 -10.64 -14.44
N GLN A 32 -15.19 -11.62 -14.15
CA GLN A 32 -15.00 -12.17 -12.81
C GLN A 32 -14.53 -11.06 -11.84
N GLU A 33 -15.17 -10.99 -10.67
CA GLU A 33 -14.74 -10.10 -9.59
C GLU A 33 -13.37 -10.54 -9.07
N ILE A 34 -12.42 -9.64 -9.09
CA ILE A 34 -11.06 -9.85 -8.60
C ILE A 34 -10.89 -9.03 -7.33
N SER A 35 -10.63 -9.73 -6.23
CA SER A 35 -10.32 -9.10 -4.95
C SER A 35 -8.92 -8.48 -4.95
N GLY A 36 -8.73 -7.44 -4.14
CA GLY A 36 -7.43 -6.86 -3.84
C GLY A 36 -6.43 -7.87 -3.24
N THR A 37 -6.89 -9.04 -2.80
CA THR A 37 -6.02 -10.15 -2.39
C THR A 37 -5.06 -10.58 -3.48
N LEU A 38 -5.40 -10.36 -4.77
CA LEU A 38 -4.46 -10.59 -5.87
C LEU A 38 -3.17 -9.76 -5.67
N VAL A 39 -3.31 -8.49 -5.27
CA VAL A 39 -2.17 -7.62 -4.97
C VAL A 39 -1.45 -8.12 -3.73
N LEU A 40 -2.18 -8.52 -2.68
CA LEU A 40 -1.59 -9.01 -1.43
C LEU A 40 -0.83 -10.33 -1.59
N GLN A 41 -1.31 -11.24 -2.45
CA GLN A 41 -0.71 -12.54 -2.73
C GLN A 41 0.51 -12.45 -3.65
N ASP A 42 0.75 -11.30 -4.28
CA ASP A 42 1.97 -11.09 -5.05
C ASP A 42 3.19 -11.15 -4.09
N PRO A 43 4.22 -11.97 -4.39
CA PRO A 43 5.38 -12.13 -3.52
C PRO A 43 6.14 -10.82 -3.28
N ARG A 44 6.08 -9.86 -4.22
CA ARG A 44 6.68 -8.53 -4.07
C ARG A 44 5.90 -7.71 -3.05
N THR A 45 4.57 -7.77 -3.07
CA THR A 45 3.74 -7.08 -2.06
C THR A 45 3.97 -7.65 -0.67
N LEU A 46 4.06 -8.97 -0.53
CA LEU A 46 4.41 -9.62 0.73
C LEU A 46 5.79 -9.20 1.24
N LEU A 47 6.78 -9.11 0.35
CA LEU A 47 8.12 -8.62 0.70
C LEU A 47 8.06 -7.16 1.16
N CYS A 48 7.36 -6.29 0.43
CA CYS A 48 7.18 -4.88 0.79
C CYS A 48 6.44 -4.73 2.13
N LEU A 49 5.44 -5.56 2.39
CA LEU A 49 4.72 -5.62 3.67
C LEU A 49 5.65 -6.05 4.82
N ALA A 50 6.44 -7.10 4.62
CA ALA A 50 7.43 -7.53 5.62
C ALA A 50 8.42 -6.40 5.93
N ILE A 51 8.93 -5.71 4.90
CA ILE A 51 9.82 -4.55 5.06
C ILE A 51 9.13 -3.40 5.82
N ALA A 52 7.86 -3.10 5.51
CA ALA A 52 7.09 -2.07 6.20
C ALA A 52 6.90 -2.41 7.69
N VAL A 53 6.53 -3.65 8.01
CA VAL A 53 6.38 -4.13 9.39
C VAL A 53 7.71 -4.08 10.14
N LEU A 54 8.81 -4.52 9.51
CA LEU A 54 10.16 -4.37 10.08
C LEU A 54 10.50 -2.90 10.35
N GLY A 55 10.16 -2.01 9.42
CA GLY A 55 10.29 -0.56 9.58
C GLY A 55 9.42 0.05 10.68
N LEU A 56 8.35 -0.62 11.12
CA LEU A 56 7.52 -0.15 12.24
C LEU A 56 8.01 -0.70 13.59
N CYS A 57 8.43 -1.96 13.61
CA CYS A 57 8.83 -2.70 14.80
C CYS A 57 10.26 -2.39 15.25
N THR A 58 11.20 -2.26 14.31
CA THR A 58 12.62 -2.05 14.63
C THR A 58 12.88 -0.66 15.22
N ALA A 59 13.92 -0.56 16.03
CA ALA A 59 14.49 0.70 16.49
C ALA A 59 15.85 0.90 15.81
N GLY A 60 16.17 2.14 15.41
CA GLY A 60 17.47 2.48 14.82
C GLY A 60 17.38 3.39 13.60
N LYS A 61 18.54 3.60 12.97
CA LYS A 61 18.72 4.49 11.80
C LYS A 61 17.92 4.04 10.58
N TYR A 62 17.76 2.73 10.40
CA TYR A 62 17.10 2.16 9.23
C TYR A 62 15.57 2.12 9.33
N ARG A 63 14.99 2.45 10.49
CA ARG A 63 13.54 2.39 10.71
C ARG A 63 12.75 3.18 9.66
N VAL A 64 13.14 4.43 9.44
CA VAL A 64 12.47 5.36 8.52
C VAL A 64 12.59 4.89 7.07
N PRO A 65 13.80 4.64 6.52
CA PRO A 65 13.92 4.20 5.14
C PRO A 65 13.26 2.84 4.89
N LEU A 66 13.29 1.90 5.85
CA LEU A 66 12.57 0.62 5.74
C LEU A 66 11.06 0.84 5.59
N PHE A 67 10.46 1.64 6.47
CA PHE A 67 9.01 1.86 6.40
C PHE A 67 8.59 2.54 5.09
N TRP A 68 9.32 3.58 4.67
CA TRP A 68 9.07 4.27 3.40
C TRP A 68 9.25 3.34 2.19
N LEU A 69 10.28 2.50 2.19
CA LEU A 69 10.52 1.54 1.12
C LEU A 69 9.39 0.50 1.04
N GLY A 70 8.99 -0.05 2.20
CA GLY A 70 7.93 -1.05 2.27
C GLY A 70 6.58 -0.49 1.82
N MET A 71 6.12 0.59 2.44
CA MET A 71 4.84 1.20 2.09
C MET A 71 4.83 1.79 0.68
N GLY A 72 5.92 2.45 0.27
CA GLY A 72 6.04 2.96 -1.10
C GLY A 72 5.98 1.84 -2.15
N GLY A 73 6.58 0.69 -1.84
CA GLY A 73 6.50 -0.50 -2.69
C GLY A 73 5.08 -1.04 -2.79
N ILE A 74 4.35 -1.16 -1.67
CA ILE A 74 2.93 -1.58 -1.67
C ILE A 74 2.10 -0.64 -2.53
N THR A 75 2.16 0.68 -2.28
CA THR A 75 1.37 1.66 -3.04
C THR A 75 1.72 1.65 -4.52
N THR A 76 2.99 1.46 -4.88
CA THR A 76 3.41 1.35 -6.28
C THR A 76 2.82 0.10 -6.94
N LEU A 77 2.79 -1.04 -6.22
CA LEU A 77 2.21 -2.28 -6.72
C LEU A 77 0.68 -2.18 -6.85
N GLU A 78 -0.02 -1.56 -5.90
CA GLU A 78 -1.46 -1.30 -6.00
C GLU A 78 -1.80 -0.51 -7.27
N VAL A 79 -1.06 0.57 -7.54
CA VAL A 79 -1.22 1.39 -8.75
C VAL A 79 -0.85 0.60 -10.01
N ALA A 80 0.23 -0.19 -9.98
CA ALA A 80 0.63 -1.01 -11.11
C ALA A 80 -0.46 -2.02 -11.48
N TYR A 81 -0.97 -2.77 -10.49
CA TYR A 81 -2.08 -3.71 -10.69
C TYR A 81 -3.31 -3.01 -11.23
N PHE A 82 -3.70 -1.86 -10.67
CA PHE A 82 -4.83 -1.06 -11.19
C PHE A 82 -4.69 -0.71 -12.67
N LEU A 83 -3.48 -0.40 -13.14
CA LEU A 83 -3.21 -0.05 -14.54
C LEU A 83 -3.13 -1.26 -15.48
N THR A 84 -2.73 -2.43 -14.99
CA THR A 84 -2.40 -3.57 -15.86
C THR A 84 -3.37 -4.75 -15.78
N TRP A 85 -4.14 -4.91 -14.69
CA TRP A 85 -4.97 -6.10 -14.49
C TRP A 85 -5.95 -6.35 -15.64
N HIS A 86 -6.52 -5.29 -16.20
CA HIS A 86 -7.52 -5.37 -17.27
C HIS A 86 -6.89 -5.68 -18.63
N ILE A 87 -5.58 -5.48 -18.79
CA ILE A 87 -4.87 -5.77 -20.04
C ILE A 87 -4.86 -7.28 -20.27
N GLU A 88 -4.53 -8.05 -19.25
CA GLU A 88 -4.42 -9.51 -19.35
C GLU A 88 -5.78 -10.21 -19.34
N THR A 89 -6.80 -9.58 -18.76
CA THR A 89 -8.10 -10.23 -18.50
C THR A 89 -9.25 -9.74 -19.38
N VAL A 90 -9.21 -8.51 -19.91
CA VAL A 90 -10.36 -7.89 -20.60
C VAL A 90 -9.99 -7.28 -21.94
N SER A 91 -9.06 -6.33 -21.97
CA SER A 91 -8.88 -5.42 -23.12
C SER A 91 -7.75 -5.80 -24.07
N GLY A 92 -6.71 -6.52 -23.61
CA GLY A 92 -5.48 -6.73 -24.38
C GLY A 92 -4.66 -5.45 -24.64
N ALA A 93 -5.11 -4.29 -24.14
CA ALA A 93 -4.50 -2.99 -24.37
C ALA A 93 -4.57 -2.10 -23.12
N SER A 94 -3.54 -1.29 -22.88
CA SER A 94 -3.51 -0.33 -21.77
C SER A 94 -4.50 0.82 -22.03
N SER A 95 -5.39 1.07 -21.08
CA SER A 95 -6.37 2.15 -21.16
C SER A 95 -6.74 2.62 -19.77
N LEU A 96 -6.28 3.82 -19.41
CA LEU A 96 -6.56 4.42 -18.10
C LEU A 96 -8.07 4.57 -17.86
N SER A 97 -8.82 4.91 -18.90
CA SER A 97 -10.30 5.01 -18.83
C SER A 97 -10.93 3.68 -18.41
N GLN A 98 -10.43 2.56 -18.94
CA GLN A 98 -10.91 1.23 -18.54
C GLN A 98 -10.51 0.88 -17.11
N SER A 99 -9.30 1.25 -16.66
CA SER A 99 -8.88 1.05 -15.27
C SER A 99 -9.88 1.71 -14.30
N PHE A 100 -10.31 2.95 -14.57
CA PHE A 100 -11.32 3.65 -13.76
C PHE A 100 -12.72 3.05 -13.88
N HIS A 101 -13.14 2.66 -15.09
CA HIS A 101 -14.49 2.13 -15.31
C HIS A 101 -14.69 0.73 -14.70
N LEU A 102 -13.61 -0.04 -14.56
CA LEU A 102 -13.66 -1.43 -14.10
C LEU A 102 -13.20 -1.61 -12.65
N ALA A 103 -12.72 -0.54 -12.01
CA ALA A 103 -12.36 -0.54 -10.60
C ALA A 103 -13.57 -0.23 -9.72
N TYR A 104 -13.67 -0.97 -8.63
CA TYR A 104 -14.67 -0.76 -7.60
C TYR A 104 -14.27 0.37 -6.65
N PRO A 105 -15.22 1.09 -6.03
CA PRO A 105 -14.95 2.13 -5.05
C PRO A 105 -13.99 1.71 -3.92
N GLU A 106 -14.05 0.44 -3.53
CA GLU A 106 -13.25 -0.22 -2.51
C GLU A 106 -11.74 -0.17 -2.81
N PHE A 107 -11.36 -0.22 -4.08
CA PHE A 107 -9.97 -0.02 -4.48
C PHE A 107 -9.45 1.36 -4.06
N TYR A 108 -10.24 2.42 -4.27
CA TYR A 108 -9.84 3.78 -3.90
C TYR A 108 -9.79 3.96 -2.38
N VAL A 109 -10.63 3.23 -1.62
CA VAL A 109 -10.54 3.18 -0.16
C VAL A 109 -9.22 2.52 0.26
N GLY A 110 -8.86 1.38 -0.34
CA GLY A 110 -7.59 0.70 -0.10
C GLY A 110 -6.37 1.58 -0.40
N LEU A 111 -6.32 2.16 -1.60
CA LEU A 111 -5.26 3.07 -2.03
C LEU A 111 -5.20 4.33 -1.14
N GLY A 112 -6.35 4.86 -0.76
CA GLY A 112 -6.47 6.00 0.15
C GLY A 112 -5.91 5.69 1.55
N LEU A 113 -6.15 4.49 2.08
CA LEU A 113 -5.60 4.03 3.36
C LEU A 113 -4.08 3.81 3.27
N ALA A 114 -3.57 3.28 2.16
CA ALA A 114 -2.13 3.15 1.94
C ALA A 114 -1.43 4.52 1.91
N ALA A 115 -2.00 5.48 1.17
CA ALA A 115 -1.52 6.86 1.13
C ALA A 115 -1.62 7.56 2.49
N ALA A 116 -2.75 7.41 3.19
CA ALA A 116 -2.93 7.95 4.53
C ALA A 116 -1.92 7.38 5.54
N THR A 117 -1.56 6.09 5.40
CA THR A 117 -0.52 5.45 6.22
C THR A 117 0.85 6.09 5.99
N LEU A 118 1.23 6.35 4.73
CA LEU A 118 2.47 7.05 4.38
C LEU A 118 2.50 8.48 4.95
N ILE A 119 1.41 9.23 4.76
CA ILE A 119 1.29 10.61 5.25
C ILE A 119 1.35 10.63 6.79
N ALA A 120 0.59 9.75 7.46
CA ALA A 120 0.59 9.62 8.91
C ALA A 120 1.98 9.27 9.43
N TYR A 121 2.71 8.37 8.78
CA TYR A 121 4.09 8.07 9.14
C TYR A 121 5.03 9.26 8.91
N GLY A 122 4.85 10.04 7.84
CA GLY A 122 5.64 11.26 7.61
C GLY A 122 5.44 12.32 8.69
N ILE A 123 4.22 12.46 9.21
CA ILE A 123 3.86 13.46 10.24
C ILE A 123 4.23 12.97 11.65
N LEU A 124 3.85 11.74 11.99
CA LEU A 124 3.98 11.16 13.33
C LEU A 124 5.32 10.46 13.55
N GLY A 125 5.99 10.15 12.46
CA GLY A 125 7.26 9.46 12.42
C GLY A 125 8.34 10.16 13.22
N PRO A 126 9.39 9.43 13.60
CA PRO A 126 10.59 10.08 14.07
C PRO A 126 11.10 11.04 12.99
N ARG A 127 11.40 12.29 13.35
CA ARG A 127 12.27 13.09 12.49
C ARG A 127 13.62 12.38 12.50
N SER A 128 14.09 11.95 11.33
CA SER A 128 15.46 11.46 11.18
C SER A 128 16.37 12.54 11.76
N ALA A 129 17.05 12.23 12.86
CA ALA A 129 18.12 13.07 13.38
C ALA A 129 19.30 12.94 12.40
N ALA A 130 19.20 13.59 11.24
CA ALA A 130 20.33 13.90 10.40
C ALA A 130 20.92 15.20 10.95
N HIS A 131 22.22 15.16 11.26
CA HIS A 131 23.05 16.21 11.89
C HIS A 131 22.92 16.43 13.41
N ARG A 132 23.47 15.51 14.21
CA ARG A 132 24.54 15.91 15.14
C ARG A 132 25.75 15.04 14.84
N GLY A 133 26.77 15.64 14.24
CA GLY A 133 28.07 14.99 14.06
C GLY A 133 28.73 14.73 15.43
N PRO A 134 29.67 13.79 15.51
CA PRO A 134 30.46 13.58 16.72
C PRO A 134 31.24 14.86 17.03
N CYS A 135 31.19 15.27 18.30
CA CYS A 135 32.09 16.25 18.90
C CYS A 135 33.54 15.78 18.82
#